data_AF-A0A5E7NCK0-F1
#
_entry.id   AF-A0A5E7NCK0-F1
#
_cell.length_a   1.000
_cell.length_b   1.000
_cell.length_c   1.000
_cell.angle_alpha   90.00
_cell.angle_beta   90.00
_cell.angle_gamma   90.00
#
_symmetry.space_group_name_H-M   'P 1'
#
loop_
_entity.id
_entity.type
_entity.pdbx_description
1 polymer ?
#
loop_
_entity_poly.entity_id
_entity_poly.type
_entity_poly.pdbx_seq_one_letter_code
_entity_poly.pdbx_strand_id
1 'polypeptide(L)'
;MELKESKHPKPQSDEDALTIELRNEFALLNKIFELREIARDNTKKKLNRKAAKAAMKEAKKSKKVTPAPKSTKATGEWVKKLCWRCNSKFVIHSHWVNPPSMCKACSKDLDETYLPSGPDRLPPTGWIHIVSGGAPGSGKRR
;
A
#
# COMPACT_ATOMS: atom_id res chain seq x y z
N MET A 1 -22.56 -45.58 -31.77
CA MET A 1 -21.94 -44.66 -30.80
C MET A 1 -21.26 -43.56 -31.57
N GLU A 2 -21.89 -42.40 -31.70
CA GLU A 2 -21.23 -41.19 -32.19
C GLU A 2 -21.66 -40.03 -31.28
N LEU A 3 -20.74 -39.61 -30.41
CA LEU A 3 -20.82 -38.35 -29.67
C LEU A 3 -20.57 -37.22 -30.68
N LYS A 4 -21.61 -36.51 -31.10
CA LYS A 4 -21.48 -35.29 -31.91
C LYS A 4 -21.86 -34.07 -31.06
N GLU A 5 -20.80 -33.51 -30.50
CA GLU A 5 -20.57 -32.11 -30.08
C GLU A 5 -21.80 -31.27 -29.75
N SER A 6 -21.98 -31.02 -28.46
CA SER A 6 -22.87 -29.98 -27.95
C SER A 6 -22.43 -28.61 -28.48
N LYS A 7 -23.19 -28.09 -29.46
CA LYS A 7 -23.14 -26.70 -29.90
C LYS A 7 -23.61 -25.80 -28.76
N HIS A 8 -22.77 -25.56 -27.77
CA HIS A 8 -22.99 -24.42 -26.89
C HIS A 8 -22.81 -23.14 -27.72
N PRO A 9 -23.82 -22.26 -27.80
CA PRO A 9 -23.67 -20.98 -28.48
C PRO A 9 -22.53 -20.21 -27.80
N LYS A 10 -21.62 -19.68 -28.62
CA LYS A 10 -20.58 -18.76 -28.17
C LYS A 10 -21.29 -17.50 -27.64
N PRO A 11 -20.95 -17.00 -26.45
CA PRO A 11 -21.73 -15.98 -25.77
C PRO A 11 -21.87 -14.73 -26.67
N GLN A 12 -23.12 -14.41 -27.00
CA GLN A 12 -23.51 -13.16 -27.62
C GLN A 12 -23.93 -12.22 -26.50
N SER A 13 -23.39 -11.00 -26.50
CA SER A 13 -23.74 -9.85 -25.65
C SER A 13 -22.98 -9.67 -24.34
N ASP A 14 -22.83 -8.39 -23.97
CA ASP A 14 -22.13 -7.87 -22.79
C ASP A 14 -22.71 -8.42 -21.46
N GLU A 15 -23.92 -8.97 -21.48
CA GLU A 15 -24.55 -9.59 -20.31
C GLU A 15 -23.77 -10.83 -19.82
N ASP A 16 -23.21 -11.63 -20.74
CA ASP A 16 -22.42 -12.80 -20.35
C ASP A 16 -21.08 -12.40 -19.70
N ALA A 17 -20.48 -11.28 -20.11
CA ALA A 17 -19.29 -10.73 -19.47
C ALA A 17 -19.62 -10.22 -18.05
N LEU A 18 -20.73 -9.49 -17.90
CA LEU A 18 -21.21 -9.04 -16.59
C LEU A 18 -21.50 -10.22 -15.64
N THR A 19 -22.06 -11.32 -16.14
CA THR A 19 -22.27 -12.50 -15.28
C THR A 19 -20.96 -13.16 -14.83
N ILE A 20 -19.94 -13.15 -15.67
CA ILE A 20 -18.60 -13.65 -15.32
C ILE A 20 -17.96 -12.73 -14.28
N GLU A 21 -18.05 -11.41 -14.46
CA GLU A 21 -17.56 -10.42 -13.50
C GLU A 21 -18.24 -10.58 -12.14
N LEU A 22 -19.56 -10.64 -12.11
CA LEU A 22 -20.33 -10.88 -10.88
C LEU A 22 -19.91 -12.19 -10.19
N ARG A 23 -19.76 -13.30 -10.94
CA ARG A 23 -19.27 -14.57 -10.35
C ARG A 23 -17.89 -14.43 -9.74
N ASN A 24 -17.00 -13.68 -10.37
CA ASN A 24 -15.67 -13.40 -9.83
C ASN A 24 -15.75 -12.54 -8.57
N GLU A 25 -16.60 -11.50 -8.56
CA GLU A 25 -16.84 -10.67 -7.39
C GLU A 25 -17.40 -11.48 -6.22
N PHE A 26 -18.39 -12.33 -6.46
CA PHE A 26 -18.93 -13.23 -5.43
C PHE A 26 -17.88 -14.20 -4.90
N ALA A 27 -17.03 -14.75 -5.77
CA ALA A 27 -15.92 -15.60 -5.35
C ALA A 27 -14.91 -14.82 -4.48
N LEU A 28 -14.62 -13.56 -4.81
CA LEU A 28 -13.77 -12.69 -3.99
C LEU A 28 -14.41 -12.40 -2.63
N LEU A 29 -15.70 -12.12 -2.58
CA LEU A 29 -16.42 -11.87 -1.33
C LEU A 29 -16.39 -13.10 -0.41
N ASN A 30 -16.68 -14.29 -0.93
CA ASN A 30 -16.61 -15.53 -0.16
C ASN A 30 -15.20 -15.74 0.43
N LYS A 31 -14.16 -15.52 -0.38
CA LYS A 31 -12.77 -15.59 0.08
C LYS A 31 -12.46 -14.57 1.18
N ILE A 32 -13.00 -13.36 1.10
CA ILE A 32 -12.84 -12.34 2.14
C ILE A 32 -13.49 -12.80 3.45
N PHE A 33 -14.68 -13.41 3.40
CA PHE A 33 -15.34 -13.95 4.59
C PHE A 33 -14.53 -15.06 5.26
N GLU A 34 -14.05 -16.03 4.47
CA GLU A 34 -13.16 -17.10 4.98
C GLU A 34 -11.91 -16.52 5.64
N LEU A 35 -11.27 -15.53 5.01
CA LEU A 35 -10.08 -14.89 5.58
C LEU A 35 -10.39 -14.16 6.89
N ARG A 36 -11.57 -13.53 7.01
CA ARG A 36 -12.01 -12.90 8.25
C ARG A 36 -12.29 -13.92 9.36
N GLU A 37 -12.84 -15.09 9.03
CA GLU A 37 -13.02 -16.20 9.97
C GLU A 37 -11.68 -16.73 10.47
N ILE A 38 -10.74 -17.00 9.54
CA ILE A 38 -9.37 -17.43 9.88
C ILE A 38 -8.66 -16.39 10.76
N ALA A 39 -8.90 -15.09 10.53
CA ALA A 39 -8.32 -14.02 11.33
C ALA A 39 -8.93 -13.92 12.74
N ARG A 40 -10.23 -14.22 12.89
CA ARG A 40 -10.91 -14.30 14.20
C ARG A 40 -10.42 -15.50 15.01
N ASP A 41 -10.10 -16.61 14.34
CA ASP A 41 -9.59 -17.84 14.94
C ASP A 41 -8.13 -17.72 15.43
N ASN A 42 -7.95 -17.09 16.59
CA ASN A 42 -6.63 -16.87 17.19
C ASN A 42 -5.96 -18.16 17.73
N THR A 43 -6.70 -19.26 17.87
CA THR A 43 -6.20 -20.56 18.37
C THR A 43 -5.12 -21.16 17.45
N LYS A 44 -5.26 -20.96 16.13
CA LYS A 44 -4.34 -21.50 15.11
C LYS A 44 -3.26 -20.48 14.67
N LYS A 45 -3.21 -19.30 15.29
CA LYS A 45 -2.33 -18.18 14.91
C LYS A 45 -0.84 -18.56 14.84
N LYS A 46 -0.35 -19.39 15.77
CA LYS A 46 1.06 -19.84 15.80
C LYS A 46 1.40 -20.79 14.65
N LEU A 47 0.46 -21.68 14.27
CA LEU A 47 0.61 -22.59 13.13
C LEU A 47 0.51 -21.83 11.80
N ASN A 48 -0.47 -20.94 11.67
CA ASN A 48 -0.65 -20.09 10.48
C ASN A 48 0.59 -19.21 10.24
N ARG A 49 1.20 -18.65 11.28
CA ARG A 49 2.46 -17.89 11.18
C ARG A 49 3.65 -18.73 10.72
N LYS A 50 3.73 -20.00 11.13
CA LYS A 50 4.78 -20.93 10.67
C LYS A 50 4.57 -21.32 9.20
N ALA A 51 3.34 -21.64 8.81
CA ALA A 51 2.98 -21.95 7.43
C ALA A 51 3.23 -20.76 6.49
N ALA A 52 2.84 -19.54 6.88
CA ALA A 52 3.12 -18.32 6.13
C ALA A 52 4.63 -18.07 5.95
N LYS A 53 5.44 -18.27 7.01
CA LYS A 53 6.90 -18.16 6.93
C LYS A 53 7.51 -19.21 5.99
N ALA A 54 6.98 -20.43 5.99
CA ALA A 54 7.42 -21.49 5.08
C ALA A 54 7.06 -21.16 3.64
N ALA A 55 5.83 -20.73 3.36
CA ALA A 55 5.40 -20.29 2.03
C ALA A 55 6.25 -19.13 1.49
N MET A 56 6.56 -18.13 2.33
CA MET A 56 7.47 -17.03 1.97
C MET A 56 8.92 -17.49 1.74
N LYS A 57 9.37 -18.56 2.41
CA LYS A 57 10.69 -19.16 2.20
C LYS A 57 10.75 -19.92 0.87
N GLU A 58 9.69 -20.67 0.54
CA GLU A 58 9.58 -21.35 -0.76
C GLU A 58 9.43 -20.36 -1.93
N ALA A 59 8.62 -19.30 -1.76
CA ALA A 59 8.52 -18.22 -2.75
C ALA A 59 9.84 -17.47 -2.98
N LYS A 60 10.71 -17.39 -1.95
CA LYS A 60 12.07 -16.85 -2.09
C LYS A 60 13.02 -17.81 -2.81
N LYS A 61 12.83 -19.13 -2.68
CA LYS A 61 13.62 -20.13 -3.41
C LYS A 61 13.25 -20.20 -4.89
N SER A 62 11.98 -20.01 -5.23
CA SER A 62 11.52 -19.96 -6.63
C SER A 62 11.77 -18.61 -7.30
N LYS A 63 12.17 -17.58 -6.54
CA LYS A 63 12.54 -16.27 -7.08
C LYS A 63 13.96 -16.33 -7.66
N LYS A 64 14.08 -16.81 -8.90
CA LYS A 64 15.18 -16.43 -9.79
C LYS A 64 15.19 -14.90 -9.86
N VAL A 65 16.26 -14.32 -9.35
CA VAL A 65 16.48 -12.89 -9.18
C VAL A 65 16.27 -12.19 -10.52
N THR A 66 15.17 -11.45 -10.69
CA THR A 66 15.27 -10.17 -11.37
C THR A 66 15.61 -9.16 -10.29
N PRO A 67 16.86 -8.65 -10.25
CA PRO A 67 17.16 -7.54 -9.38
C PRO A 67 16.28 -6.37 -9.86
N ALA A 68 15.65 -5.68 -8.92
CA ALA A 68 15.15 -4.33 -9.20
C ALA A 68 16.29 -3.56 -9.90
N PRO A 69 16.01 -2.79 -10.97
CA PRO A 69 17.06 -2.11 -11.72
C PRO A 69 17.88 -1.30 -10.74
N LYS A 70 19.16 -1.71 -10.58
CA LYS A 70 20.14 -0.94 -9.82
C LYS A 70 20.20 0.42 -10.50
N SER A 71 19.80 1.47 -9.78
CA SER A 71 20.02 2.85 -10.16
C SER A 71 21.50 2.99 -10.52
N THR A 72 21.79 3.02 -11.82
CA THR A 72 23.07 3.48 -12.34
C THR A 72 23.28 4.86 -11.78
N LYS A 73 24.42 5.10 -11.14
CA LYS A 73 24.82 6.43 -10.67
C LYS A 73 24.91 7.36 -11.89
N ALA A 74 23.79 7.92 -12.30
CA ALA A 74 23.73 8.98 -13.27
C ALA A 74 24.23 10.23 -12.56
N THR A 75 25.26 10.81 -13.14
CA THR A 75 25.69 12.19 -12.90
C THR A 75 24.47 13.08 -12.71
N GLY A 76 24.56 13.96 -11.74
CA GLY A 76 23.43 14.65 -11.17
C GLY A 76 22.66 15.55 -12.15
N GLU A 77 21.73 14.98 -12.90
CA GLU A 77 20.95 15.68 -13.91
C GLU A 77 19.57 16.11 -13.38
N TRP A 78 19.15 17.28 -13.85
CA TRP A 78 17.81 17.82 -13.66
C TRP A 78 16.84 17.11 -14.61
N VAL A 79 15.96 16.29 -14.04
CA VAL A 79 14.99 15.46 -14.78
C VAL A 79 13.62 16.12 -14.75
N LYS A 80 12.96 16.17 -15.91
CA LYS A 80 11.57 16.63 -16.03
C LYS A 80 10.61 15.53 -15.55
N LYS A 81 9.71 15.86 -14.61
CA LYS A 81 8.64 15.00 -14.10
C LYS A 81 7.29 15.70 -14.24
N LEU A 82 6.22 14.92 -14.18
CA LEU A 82 4.85 15.39 -14.22
C LEU A 82 4.27 15.43 -12.80
N CYS A 83 3.56 16.50 -12.47
CA CYS A 83 2.84 16.65 -11.21
C CYS A 83 1.67 15.67 -11.18
N TRP A 84 1.56 14.88 -10.11
CA TRP A 84 0.49 13.90 -9.96
C TRP A 84 -0.93 14.52 -9.93
N ARG A 85 -1.07 15.76 -9.44
CA ARG A 85 -2.37 16.43 -9.27
C ARG A 85 -2.82 17.20 -10.51
N CYS A 86 -1.95 18.02 -11.09
CA CYS A 86 -2.30 18.94 -12.18
C CYS A 86 -1.59 18.61 -13.51
N ASN A 87 -0.82 17.53 -13.59
CA ASN A 87 -0.05 17.12 -14.77
C ASN A 87 0.94 18.17 -15.32
N SER A 88 1.22 19.24 -14.56
CA SER A 88 2.23 20.23 -14.93
C SER A 88 3.63 19.61 -14.92
N LYS A 89 4.48 20.05 -15.86
CA LYS A 89 5.88 19.62 -15.94
C LYS A 89 6.71 20.43 -14.94
N PHE A 90 7.46 19.75 -14.07
CA PHE A 90 8.42 20.38 -13.16
C PHE A 90 9.74 19.61 -13.16
N VAL A 91 10.80 20.24 -12.66
CA VAL A 91 12.15 19.71 -12.75
C VAL A 91 12.61 19.27 -11.37
N ILE A 92 13.12 18.05 -11.27
CA ILE A 92 13.65 17.48 -10.02
C ILE A 92 15.06 16.97 -10.24
N HIS A 93 15.79 16.85 -9.14
CA HIS A 93 17.10 16.26 -9.20
C HIS A 93 17.01 14.72 -9.19
N SER A 94 17.70 14.06 -10.13
CA SER A 94 17.70 12.59 -10.24
C SER A 94 18.21 11.83 -9.01
N HIS A 95 19.09 12.42 -8.20
CA HIS A 95 19.72 11.75 -7.05
C HIS A 95 18.93 11.89 -5.75
N TRP A 96 17.82 12.64 -5.73
CA TRP A 96 17.03 12.79 -4.51
C TRP A 96 16.47 11.44 -4.09
N VAL A 97 16.73 11.06 -2.83
CA VAL A 97 16.25 9.79 -2.25
C VAL A 97 14.72 9.77 -2.19
N ASN A 98 14.12 10.91 -1.86
CA ASN A 98 12.67 11.13 -1.80
C ASN A 98 12.31 12.37 -2.62
N PRO A 99 12.20 12.28 -3.95
CA PRO A 99 11.82 13.42 -4.77
C PRO A 99 10.33 13.75 -4.60
N PRO A 100 9.94 15.03 -4.68
CA PRO A 100 8.54 15.43 -4.60
C PRO A 100 7.77 14.91 -5.82
N SER A 101 6.55 14.45 -5.58
CA SER A 101 5.62 13.96 -6.63
C SER A 101 4.71 15.05 -7.18
N MET A 102 4.70 16.23 -6.57
CA MET A 102 3.82 17.36 -6.90
C MET A 102 4.62 18.61 -7.22
N CYS A 103 4.05 19.48 -8.05
CA CYS A 103 4.63 20.80 -8.31
C CYS A 103 4.45 21.73 -7.11
N LYS A 104 5.23 22.82 -7.11
CA LYS A 104 5.25 23.83 -6.03
C LYS A 104 3.88 24.48 -5.76
N ALA A 105 3.02 24.60 -6.77
CA ALA A 105 1.67 25.12 -6.58
C ALA A 105 0.80 24.12 -5.80
N CYS A 106 0.72 22.88 -6.29
CA CYS A 106 -0.09 21.85 -5.65
C CYS A 106 0.40 21.43 -4.26
N SER A 107 1.71 21.52 -3.99
CA SER A 107 2.24 21.28 -2.64
C SER A 107 1.80 22.37 -1.66
N LYS A 108 1.85 23.64 -2.08
CA LYS A 108 1.38 24.77 -1.26
C LYS A 108 -0.11 24.67 -0.99
N ASP A 109 -0.91 24.31 -2.00
CA ASP A 109 -2.35 24.16 -1.81
C ASP A 109 -2.68 23.12 -0.73
N LEU A 110 -1.88 22.04 -0.62
CA LEU A 110 -2.03 21.03 0.43
C LEU A 110 -1.55 21.54 1.80
N ASP A 111 -0.45 22.29 1.84
CA ASP A 111 0.06 22.88 3.09
C ASP A 111 -0.92 23.92 3.65
N GLU A 112 -1.56 24.73 2.80
CA GLU A 112 -2.56 25.73 3.22
C GLU A 112 -3.90 25.09 3.61
N THR A 113 -4.29 23.99 2.95
CA THR A 113 -5.48 23.21 3.32
C THR A 113 -5.23 22.25 4.47
N TYR A 114 -3.99 22.14 4.95
CA TYR A 114 -3.65 21.35 6.11
C TYR A 114 -4.18 22.03 7.38
N LEU A 115 -5.34 21.58 7.83
CA LEU A 115 -5.88 21.90 9.15
C LEU A 115 -5.24 20.96 10.18
N PRO A 116 -4.43 21.46 11.13
CA PRO A 116 -3.79 20.61 12.14
C PRO A 116 -4.80 19.78 12.97
N SER A 117 -6.05 20.25 13.05
CA SER A 117 -7.13 19.72 13.87
C SER A 117 -8.39 19.39 13.05
N GLY A 118 -8.25 18.58 12.00
CA GLY A 118 -9.40 18.01 11.28
C GLY A 118 -10.13 16.95 12.13
N PRO A 119 -11.47 16.84 12.03
CA PRO A 119 -12.26 15.89 12.85
C PRO A 119 -11.92 14.42 12.59
N ASP A 120 -11.36 14.08 11.43
CA ASP A 120 -10.99 12.70 11.04
C ASP A 120 -9.56 12.31 11.47
N ARG A 121 -8.83 13.17 12.18
CA ARG A 121 -7.44 12.89 12.54
C ARG A 121 -7.34 12.37 13.97
N LEU A 122 -6.90 11.11 14.11
CA LEU A 122 -6.44 10.60 15.39
C LEU A 122 -5.28 11.48 15.87
N PRO A 123 -5.30 11.99 17.12
CA PRO A 123 -4.18 12.73 17.66
C PRO A 123 -2.92 11.86 17.58
N PRO A 124 -1.74 12.44 17.30
CA PRO A 124 -0.50 11.68 17.30
C PRO A 124 -0.42 10.91 18.63
N THR A 125 -0.41 9.58 18.54
CA THR A 125 -0.37 8.69 19.70
C THR A 125 1.02 8.78 20.33
N GLY A 126 1.22 9.81 21.13
CA GLY A 126 2.50 10.13 21.75
C GLY A 126 2.29 11.28 22.73
N TRP A 127 1.81 10.96 23.93
CA TRP A 127 1.78 11.90 25.03
C TRP A 127 3.22 12.11 25.50
N ILE A 128 3.87 13.18 25.04
CA ILE A 128 5.13 13.64 25.64
C ILE A 128 4.72 14.40 26.90
N HIS A 129 4.84 13.77 28.07
CA HIS A 129 4.68 14.46 29.35
C HIS A 129 5.89 15.40 29.53
N ILE A 130 5.73 16.67 29.15
CA ILE A 130 6.67 17.72 29.52
C ILE A 130 6.43 18.01 31.00
N VAL A 131 7.17 17.33 31.86
CA VAL A 131 7.15 17.60 33.30
C VAL A 131 7.78 18.97 33.51
N SER A 132 6.99 19.95 33.95
CA SER A 132 7.48 21.27 34.38
C SER A 132 8.15 21.19 35.76
N GLY A 133 8.99 20.18 35.97
CA GLY A 133 9.87 20.04 37.11
C GLY A 133 11.26 20.44 36.66
N GLY A 134 11.86 21.42 37.33
CA GLY A 134 13.20 21.91 37.02
C GLY A 134 14.24 20.80 36.87
N ALA A 135 15.31 21.10 36.15
CA ALA A 135 16.38 20.17 35.77
C ALA A 135 16.73 19.14 36.87
N PRO A 136 16.92 17.86 36.51
CA PRO A 136 17.25 16.80 37.44
C PRO A 136 18.56 17.15 38.15
N GLY A 137 18.46 17.55 39.42
CA GLY A 137 19.60 17.99 40.23
C GLY A 137 19.37 19.27 41.04
N SER A 138 18.27 19.99 40.85
CA SER A 138 17.99 21.26 41.55
C SER A 138 17.17 21.13 42.85
N GLY A 139 17.00 19.92 43.38
CA GLY A 139 16.40 19.70 44.69
C GLY A 139 17.38 20.00 45.83
N LYS A 140 17.20 21.14 46.52
CA LYS A 140 17.86 21.38 47.83
C LYS A 140 17.47 20.26 48.79
N ARG A 141 18.43 19.42 49.17
CA ARG A 141 18.27 18.51 50.31
C ARG A 141 18.10 19.38 51.56
N ARG A 142 16.96 19.28 52.21
CA ARG A 142 16.79 19.64 53.63
C ARG A 142 16.83 18.36 54.44
#